data_AF-A0A934J0Y3-F1
#
_entry.id   AF-A0A934J0Y3-F1
#
_cell.length_a   1.000
_cell.length_b   1.000
_cell.length_c   1.000
_cell.angle_alpha   90.00
_cell.angle_beta   90.00
_cell.angle_gamma   90.00
#
_symmetry.space_group_name_H-M   'P 1'
#
loop_
_entity.id
_entity.type
_entity.pdbx_description
1 polymer ?
#
loop_
_entity_poly.entity_id
_entity_poly.type
_entity_poly.pdbx_seq_one_letter_code
_entity_poly.pdbx_strand_id
1 'polypeptide(L)' 'MTTEGHIAALERRHQELDRMIQSEMQNRQADDLMVSALKRKKLEVKDELYKLQGATRQ' A
#
# COMPACT_ATOMS: atom_id res chain seq x y z
N MET A 1 19.32 -11.90 -3.40
CA MET A 1 17.99 -11.30 -3.64
C MET A 1 18.06 -9.90 -3.08
N THR A 2 18.05 -8.88 -3.94
CA THR A 2 18.31 -7.48 -3.58
C THR A 2 17.09 -6.84 -2.94
N THR A 3 17.31 -5.89 -2.04
CA THR A 3 16.27 -5.05 -1.41
C THR A 3 15.33 -4.40 -2.42
N GLU A 4 15.83 -4.10 -3.63
CA GLU A 4 15.06 -3.62 -4.77
C GLU A 4 13.90 -4.54 -5.17
N GLY A 5 14.08 -5.86 -5.11
CA GLY A 5 13.01 -6.82 -5.44
C GLY A 5 11.87 -6.80 -4.42
N HIS A 6 12.19 -6.60 -3.13
CA HIS A 6 11.19 -6.47 -2.08
C HIS A 6 10.42 -5.14 -2.18
N ILE A 7 11.13 -4.05 -2.47
CA ILE A 7 10.53 -2.72 -2.70
C ILE A 7 9.56 -2.78 -3.89
N ALA A 8 9.97 -3.38 -5.01
CA ALA A 8 9.12 -3.53 -6.19
C ALA A 8 7.85 -4.36 -5.92
N ALA A 9 7.95 -5.41 -5.11
CA ALA A 9 6.80 -6.21 -4.70
C ALA A 9 5.84 -5.42 -3.80
N LEU A 10 6.36 -4.64 -2.86
CA LEU A 10 5.56 -3.77 -2.00
C LEU A 10 4.90 -2.63 -2.77
N GLU A 11 5.60 -2.01 -3.72
CA GLU A 11 5.03 -0.98 -4.59
C GLU A 11 3.87 -1.50 -5.43
N ARG A 12 3.99 -2.71 -5.99
CA ARG A 12 2.87 -3.35 -6.69
C ARG A 12 1.67 -3.56 -5.77
N ARG A 13 1.91 -4.06 -4.56
CA ARG A 13 0.86 -4.29 -3.56
C ARG A 13 0.20 -2.98 -3.13
N HIS A 14 0.98 -1.91 -3.02
CA HIS A 14 0.48 -0.57 -2.74
C HIS A 14 -0.40 -0.03 -3.87
N GLN A 15 0.00 -0.21 -5.14
CA GLN A 15 -0.81 0.17 -6.30
C GLN A 15 -2.14 -0.59 -6.35
N GLU A 16 -2.14 -1.89 -6.06
CA GLU A 16 -3.39 -2.67 -6.01
C GLU A 16 -4.32 -2.18 -4.89
N LEU A 17 -3.79 -1.92 -3.71
CA LEU A 17 -4.54 -1.33 -2.59
C LEU A 17 -5.11 0.05 -2.96
N ASP A 18 -4.33 0.90 -3.62
CA ASP A 18 -4.82 2.21 -4.07
C ASP A 18 -5.96 2.10 -5.09
N ARG A 19 -5.84 1.18 -6.05
CA ARG A 19 -6.90 0.90 -7.02
C ARG A 19 -8.18 0.40 -6.36
N MET A 20 -8.06 -0.52 -5.42
CA MET A 20 -9.22 -1.01 -4.66
C MET A 20 -9.87 0.12 -3.87
N ILE A 21 -9.08 0.97 -3.20
CA ILE A 21 -9.60 2.14 -2.47
C ILE A 21 -10.30 3.11 -3.42
N GLN A 22 -9.71 3.42 -4.57
CA GLN A 22 -10.34 4.32 -5.56
C GLN A 22 -11.65 3.75 -6.09
N SER A 23 -11.69 2.46 -6.41
CA SER A 23 -12.90 1.79 -6.89
C SER A 23 -13.99 1.80 -5.83
N GLU A 24 -13.64 1.51 -4.58
CA GLU A 24 -14.56 1.56 -3.45
C GLU A 24 -15.04 2.99 -3.19
N MET A 25 -14.14 3.98 -3.14
CA MET A 25 -14.50 5.40 -2.91
C MET A 25 -15.34 6.02 -4.03
N GLN A 26 -15.25 5.50 -5.26
CA GLN A 26 -16.12 5.91 -6.36
C GLN A 26 -17.52 5.28 -6.27
N ASN A 27 -17.67 4.21 -5.50
CA ASN A 27 -18.94 3.54 -5.33
C ASN A 27 -19.82 4.35 -4.36
N ARG A 28 -21.08 4.64 -4.72
CA ARG A 28 -22.00 5.42 -3.86
C ARG A 28 -22.33 4.73 -2.53
N GLN A 29 -22.10 3.41 -2.46
CA GLN A 29 -22.23 2.59 -1.25
C GLN A 29 -20.85 2.17 -0.74
N ALA A 30 -19.80 2.99 -0.97
CA ALA A 30 -18.47 2.75 -0.42
C ALA A 30 -18.59 2.40 1.06
N ASP A 31 -18.21 1.18 1.42
CA ASP A 31 -18.29 0.75 2.80
C ASP A 31 -17.12 1.44 3.54
N ASP A 32 -17.44 2.46 4.33
CA ASP A 32 -16.45 3.31 5.00
C ASP A 32 -15.48 2.46 5.86
N LEU A 33 -15.97 1.35 6.42
CA LEU A 33 -15.15 0.36 7.13
C LEU A 33 -14.13 -0.31 6.21
N MET A 34 -14.55 -0.71 5.00
CA MET A 34 -13.68 -1.37 4.01
C MET A 34 -12.64 -0.40 3.45
N VAL A 35 -13.05 0.84 3.12
CA VAL A 35 -12.14 1.92 2.70
C VAL A 35 -11.12 2.23 3.81
N SER A 36 -11.55 2.30 5.07
CA SER A 36 -10.68 2.56 6.21
C SER A 36 -9.68 1.42 6.45
N ALA A 37 -10.12 0.16 6.34
CA ALA A 37 -9.25 -1.01 6.42
C ALA A 37 -8.22 -1.04 5.28
N LEU A 38 -8.63 -0.73 4.05
CA LEU A 38 -7.72 -0.66 2.90
C LEU A 38 -6.71 0.50 3.05
N LYS A 39 -7.15 1.69 3.50
CA LYS A 39 -6.26 2.82 3.80
C LYS A 39 -5.23 2.47 4.89
N ARG A 40 -5.62 1.73 5.92
CA ARG A 40 -4.70 1.20 6.94
C ARG A 40 -3.63 0.30 6.34
N LYS A 41 -4.05 -0.70 5.55
CA LYS A 41 -3.10 -1.59 4.84
C LYS A 41 -2.18 -0.82 3.91
N LYS A 42 -2.70 0.18 3.20
CA LYS A 42 -1.90 1.06 2.34
C LYS A 42 -0.84 1.84 3.13
N LEU A 43 -1.20 2.34 4.31
CA LEU A 43 -0.28 3.02 5.23
C LEU A 43 0.81 2.08 5.76
N GLU A 44 0.46 0.86 6.15
CA GLU A 44 1.42 -0.16 6.61
C GLU A 44 2.42 -0.52 5.51
N VAL A 45 1.96 -0.77 4.28
CA VAL A 45 2.84 -1.06 3.13
C VAL A 45 3.78 0.12 2.85
N LYS A 46 3.28 1.36 2.99
CA LYS A 46 4.09 2.57 2.82
C LYS A 46 5.15 2.70 3.93
N ASP A 47 4.82 2.39 5.18
CA ASP A 47 5.76 2.38 6.31
C ASP A 47 6.85 1.32 6.11
N GLU A 48 6.45 0.13 5.67
CA GLU A 48 7.37 -0.97 5.38
C GLU A 48 8.31 -0.64 4.22
N LEU A 49 7.80 0.02 3.17
CA LEU A 49 8.60 0.61 2.09
C LEU A 49 9.60 1.64 2.60
N TYR A 50 9.16 2.56 3.47
CA TYR A 50 10.02 3.59 4.06
C TYR A 50 11.13 2.97 4.92
N LYS A 51 10.81 1.96 5.71
CA LYS A 51 11.80 1.20 6.50
C LYS A 51 12.80 0.49 5.60
N LEU A 52 12.34 -0.18 4.54
CA LEU A 52 13.22 -0.89 3.60
C LEU A 52 14.11 0.07 2.81
N GLN A 53 13.57 1.21 2.36
CA GLN A 53 14.36 2.24 1.69
C GLN A 53 15.34 2.92 2.64
N GLY A 54 14.94 3.19 3.89
CA GLY A 54 15.81 3.74 4.93
C GLY A 54 16.94 2.79 5.31
N ALA A 55 16.63 1.48 5.42
CA ALA A 55 17.62 0.44 5.73
C ALA A 55 18.59 0.16 4.57
N THR A 56 18.17 0.37 3.31
CA THR A 56 19.03 0.20 2.14
C THR A 56 20.04 1.34 1.96
N ARG A 57 19.87 2.45 2.71
CA ARG A 57 20.71 3.66 2.59
C ARG A 57 21.84 3.74 3.62
N GLN A 58 22.13 2.66 4.34
CA GLN A 58 23.22 2.55 5.32
C GLN A 58 24.39 1.73 4.79
#